data_AF-A0AAV6KI33-F1
#
_entry.id   AF-A0AAV6KI33-F1
#
_cell.length_a   1.000
_cell.length_b   1.000
_cell.length_c   1.000
_cell.angle_alpha   90.00
_cell.angle_beta   90.00
_cell.angle_gamma   90.00
#
_symmetry.space_group_name_H-M   'P 1'
#
loop_
_entity.id
_entity.type
_entity.pdbx_description
1 polymer ?
#
loop_
_entity_poly.entity_id
_entity_poly.type
_entity_poly.pdbx_seq_one_letter_code
_entity_poly.pdbx_strand_id
1 'polypeptide(L)'
;MGAIKAAIGDAVFTSMWVFCASALEALTSVIASAIGVHGMVALFITTVLTFILHFVFGVISDALGGASSSPTGTAAFYIAGICHDSLYSMALRFPAQVSFYILFSSQF
;
A
#
# COMPACT_ATOMS: atom_id res chain seq x y z
N MET A 1 17.52 4.10 8.76
CA MET A 1 17.40 2.63 8.82
C MET A 1 18.44 2.02 7.87
N GLY A 2 19.03 0.85 8.14
CA GLY A 2 19.87 0.19 7.13
C GLY A 2 19.04 -0.27 5.92
N ALA A 3 19.62 -0.28 4.71
CA ALA A 3 18.90 -0.55 3.46
C ALA A 3 18.14 -1.90 3.47
N ILE A 4 18.74 -2.95 4.02
CA ILE A 4 18.10 -4.26 4.19
C ILE A 4 16.88 -4.17 5.11
N LYS A 5 17.00 -3.46 6.23
CA LYS A 5 15.89 -3.28 7.18
C LYS A 5 14.75 -2.46 6.57
N ALA A 6 15.07 -1.48 5.73
CA ALA A 6 14.07 -0.73 4.97
C ALA A 6 13.34 -1.61 3.95
N ALA A 7 14.07 -2.45 3.20
CA ALA A 7 13.46 -3.38 2.26
C ALA A 7 12.55 -4.43 2.94
N ILE A 8 12.93 -4.94 4.12
CA ILE A 8 12.06 -5.82 4.91
C ILE A 8 10.79 -5.07 5.35
N GLY A 9 10.93 -3.82 5.79
CA GLY A 9 9.79 -2.96 6.14
C GLY A 9 8.83 -2.79 4.97
N ASP A 10 9.35 -2.49 3.77
CA ASP A 10 8.55 -2.37 2.55
C ASP A 10 7.84 -3.67 2.17
N ALA A 11 8.50 -4.82 2.33
CA ALA A 11 7.90 -6.12 2.03
C ALA A 11 6.72 -6.44 2.96
N VAL A 12 6.89 -6.23 4.27
CA VAL A 12 5.83 -6.43 5.27
C VAL A 12 4.69 -5.45 5.06
N PHE A 13 5.02 -4.18 4.82
CA PHE A 13 4.05 -3.13 4.55
C PHE A 13 3.20 -3.45 3.31
N THR A 14 3.85 -3.86 2.22
CA THR A 14 3.20 -4.18 0.94
C THR A 14 2.33 -5.43 1.06
N SER A 15 2.78 -6.50 1.73
CA SER A 15 1.98 -7.72 1.89
C SER A 15 0.73 -7.46 2.72
N MET A 16 0.86 -6.71 3.81
CA MET A 16 -0.28 -6.32 4.65
C MET A 16 -1.26 -5.45 3.88
N TRP A 17 -0.76 -4.50 3.07
CA TRP A 17 -1.58 -3.64 2.23
C TRP A 17 -2.40 -4.43 1.22
N VAL A 18 -1.75 -5.31 0.44
CA VAL A 18 -2.42 -6.15 -0.58
C VAL A 18 -3.48 -7.05 0.06
N PHE A 19 -3.17 -7.63 1.23
CA PHE A 19 -4.13 -8.45 1.97
C PHE A 19 -5.36 -7.65 2.42
N CYS A 20 -5.17 -6.44 2.94
CA CYS A 20 -6.31 -5.60 3.34
C CYS A 20 -7.09 -5.06 2.12
N ALA A 21 -6.39 -4.69 1.06
CA ALA A 21 -7.00 -4.13 -0.15
C ALA A 21 -7.91 -5.15 -0.86
N SER A 22 -7.54 -6.44 -0.87
CA SER A 22 -8.37 -7.50 -1.47
C SER A 22 -9.72 -7.68 -0.77
N ALA A 23 -9.81 -7.34 0.52
CA ALA A 23 -11.06 -7.39 1.28
C ALA A 23 -11.96 -6.16 1.10
N LEU A 24 -11.46 -5.05 0.51
CA LEU A 24 -12.21 -3.80 0.38
C LEU A 24 -13.47 -3.94 -0.48
N GLU A 25 -13.39 -4.70 -1.58
CA GLU A 25 -14.52 -4.91 -2.48
C GLU A 25 -15.62 -5.73 -1.80
N ALA A 26 -15.25 -6.83 -1.13
CA ALA A 26 -16.17 -7.65 -0.36
C ALA A 26 -16.82 -6.84 0.79
N LEU A 27 -16.04 -6.03 1.50
CA LEU A 27 -16.59 -5.19 2.56
C LEU A 27 -17.52 -4.10 2.02
N THR A 28 -17.17 -3.49 0.88
CA THR A 28 -18.04 -2.53 0.19
C THR A 28 -19.39 -3.17 -0.15
N SER A 29 -19.38 -4.37 -0.74
CA SER A 29 -20.63 -5.03 -1.17
C SER A 29 -21.52 -5.40 0.02
N VAL A 30 -20.94 -5.85 1.13
CA VAL A 30 -21.67 -6.12 2.37
C VAL A 30 -22.31 -4.85 2.93
N ILE A 31 -21.56 -3.74 3.01
CA ILE A 31 -22.09 -2.46 3.53
C ILE A 31 -23.16 -1.90 2.59
N ALA A 32 -22.91 -1.91 1.28
CA ALA A 32 -23.86 -1.41 0.29
C ALA A 32 -25.18 -2.19 0.33
N SER A 33 -25.10 -3.53 0.44
CA SER A 33 -26.27 -4.40 0.58
C SER A 33 -27.03 -4.16 1.89
N ALA A 34 -26.33 -4.00 3.02
CA ALA A 34 -26.95 -3.76 4.31
C ALA A 34 -27.72 -2.42 4.36
N ILE A 35 -27.27 -1.40 3.64
CA ILE A 35 -27.92 -0.10 3.54
C ILE A 35 -28.94 -0.06 2.39
N GLY A 36 -28.88 -1.01 1.45
CA GLY A 36 -29.74 -1.06 0.27
C GLY A 36 -29.34 -0.09 -0.85
N VAL A 37 -28.09 0.37 -0.89
CA VAL A 37 -27.58 1.37 -1.83
C VAL A 37 -26.83 0.74 -3.00
N HIS A 38 -26.95 1.33 -4.19
CA HIS A 38 -26.34 0.83 -5.42
C HIS A 38 -25.71 1.96 -6.24
N GLY A 39 -24.87 1.60 -7.21
CA GLY A 39 -24.27 2.54 -8.15
C GLY A 39 -23.32 3.52 -7.46
N MET A 40 -23.52 4.82 -7.69
CA MET A 40 -22.57 5.87 -7.29
C MET A 40 -22.38 5.98 -5.77
N VAL A 41 -23.39 5.58 -4.98
CA VAL A 41 -23.30 5.56 -3.51
C VAL A 41 -22.40 4.42 -3.01
N ALA A 42 -22.38 3.27 -3.69
CA ALA A 42 -21.47 2.18 -3.36
C ALA A 42 -20.00 2.58 -3.63
N LEU A 43 -19.75 3.34 -4.70
CA LEU A 43 -18.42 3.91 -4.97
C LEU A 43 -17.99 4.85 -3.84
N PHE A 44 -18.90 5.68 -3.33
CA PHE A 44 -18.61 6.55 -2.18
C PHE A 44 -18.19 5.74 -0.95
N ILE A 45 -18.85 4.61 -0.67
CA ILE A 45 -18.46 3.69 0.41
C ILE A 45 -17.04 3.16 0.17
N THR A 46 -16.73 2.66 -1.03
CA THR A 46 -15.38 2.19 -1.36
C THR A 46 -14.34 3.29 -1.19
N THR A 47 -14.62 4.52 -1.62
CA THR A 47 -13.71 5.66 -1.48
C THR A 47 -13.42 5.97 -0.01
N VAL A 48 -14.46 6.04 0.83
CA VAL A 48 -14.30 6.29 2.28
C VAL A 48 -13.48 5.17 2.91
N LEU A 49 -13.79 3.91 2.58
CA LEU A 49 -13.07 2.75 3.11
C LEU A 49 -11.60 2.73 2.69
N THR A 50 -11.33 3.08 1.43
CA THR A 50 -9.97 3.21 0.87
C THR A 50 -9.20 4.35 1.52
N PHE A 51 -9.87 5.48 1.81
CA PHE A 51 -9.26 6.61 2.51
C PHE A 51 -8.87 6.25 3.95
N ILE A 52 -9.77 5.59 4.69
CA ILE A 52 -9.49 5.08 6.04
C ILE A 52 -8.30 4.13 6.00
N LEU A 53 -8.27 3.21 5.03
CA LEU A 53 -7.17 2.26 4.87
C LEU A 53 -5.84 2.99 4.62
N HIS A 54 -5.80 3.94 3.68
CA HIS A 54 -4.60 4.75 3.42
C HIS A 54 -4.13 5.53 4.66
N PHE A 55 -5.06 6.11 5.42
CA PHE A 55 -4.72 6.84 6.64
C PHE A 55 -4.06 5.94 7.69
N VAL A 56 -4.65 4.76 7.94
CA VAL A 56 -4.09 3.77 8.88
C VAL A 56 -2.71 3.30 8.42
N PHE A 57 -2.54 3.02 7.13
CA PHE A 57 -1.25 2.63 6.58
C PHE A 57 -0.22 3.77 6.55
N GLY A 58 -0.63 5.04 6.51
CA GLY A 58 0.27 6.16 6.76
C GLY A 58 0.94 6.06 8.14
N VAL A 59 0.14 5.82 9.19
CA VAL A 59 0.67 5.65 10.56
C VAL A 59 1.58 4.43 10.68
N ILE A 60 1.22 3.31 10.04
CA ILE A 60 2.04 2.09 10.04
C ILE A 60 3.34 2.30 9.27
N SER A 61 3.30 3.01 8.14
CA SER A 61 4.48 3.37 7.34
C SER A 61 5.49 4.11 8.20
N ASP A 62 5.05 5.15 8.91
CA ASP A 62 5.88 5.93 9.82
C ASP A 62 6.46 5.06 10.94
N ALA A 63 5.64 4.19 11.54
CA ALA A 63 6.08 3.25 12.57
C ALA A 63 7.13 2.24 12.06
N LEU A 64 7.06 1.85 10.78
CA LEU A 64 8.04 1.00 10.10
C LEU A 64 9.25 1.78 9.56
N GLY A 65 9.36 3.08 9.89
CA GLY A 65 10.47 3.94 9.51
C GLY A 65 10.38 4.45 8.08
N GLY A 66 9.17 4.78 7.62
CA GLY A 66 8.88 5.26 6.27
C GLY A 66 8.83 4.13 5.24
N ALA A 67 8.22 3.00 5.61
CA ALA A 67 8.02 1.89 4.68
C ALA A 67 7.03 2.30 3.58
N SER A 68 7.31 1.92 2.35
CA SER A 68 6.47 2.26 1.18
C SER A 68 6.06 0.99 0.46
N SER A 69 4.94 1.06 -0.24
CA SER A 69 4.49 0.04 -1.22
C SER A 69 4.58 0.54 -2.66
N SER A 70 5.17 1.73 -2.87
CA SER A 70 5.19 2.39 -4.18
C SER A 70 6.62 2.70 -4.65
N PRO A 71 7.12 1.99 -5.68
CA PRO A 71 8.39 2.31 -6.33
C PRO A 71 8.37 3.71 -6.92
N THR A 72 7.24 4.10 -7.51
CA THR A 72 7.03 5.42 -8.09
C THR A 72 7.09 6.51 -7.04
N GLY A 73 6.41 6.33 -5.90
CA GLY A 73 6.47 7.29 -4.79
C GLY A 73 7.90 7.46 -4.26
N THR A 74 8.60 6.34 -4.06
CA THR A 74 9.99 6.34 -3.59
C THR A 74 10.92 7.07 -4.58
N ALA A 75 10.82 6.78 -5.88
CA ALA A 75 11.61 7.43 -6.92
C ALA A 75 11.28 8.94 -7.04
N ALA A 76 10.01 9.31 -6.97
CA ALA A 76 9.58 10.70 -7.03
C ALA A 76 10.15 11.52 -5.85
N PHE A 77 10.08 10.99 -4.63
CA PHE A 77 10.64 11.67 -3.45
C PHE A 77 12.18 11.71 -3.45
N TYR A 78 12.84 10.71 -4.05
CA TYR A 78 14.29 10.75 -4.29
C TYR A 78 14.65 11.89 -5.26
N ILE A 79 13.97 11.99 -6.41
CA ILE A 79 14.21 13.06 -7.40
C ILE A 79 13.89 14.44 -6.81
N ALA A 80 12.83 14.54 -5.99
CA ALA A 80 12.48 15.77 -5.31
C ALA A 80 13.49 16.20 -4.21
N GLY A 81 14.45 15.34 -3.86
CA GLY A 81 15.44 15.62 -2.81
C GLY A 81 14.86 15.61 -1.38
N ILE A 82 13.66 15.05 -1.20
CA ILE A 82 12.96 15.00 0.09
C ILE A 82 13.17 13.63 0.77
N CYS A 83 13.55 12.61 0.00
CA CYS A 83 13.86 11.28 0.52
C CYS A 83 15.33 11.14 0.91
N HIS A 84 15.59 10.42 2.01
CA HIS A 84 16.94 10.03 2.44
C HIS A 84 17.45 8.72 1.81
N ASP A 85 16.72 8.15 0.83
CA ASP A 85 17.16 6.95 0.13
C ASP A 85 18.35 7.24 -0.81
N SER A 86 19.21 6.24 -0.99
CA SER A 86 20.26 6.22 -2.02
C SER A 86 19.86 5.29 -3.17
N LEU A 87 20.55 5.38 -4.32
CA LEU A 87 20.38 4.41 -5.42
C LEU A 87 20.53 2.96 -4.95
N TYR A 88 21.46 2.71 -4.04
CA TYR A 88 21.67 1.40 -3.43
C TYR A 88 20.47 0.96 -2.55
N SER A 89 19.93 1.87 -1.73
CA SER A 89 18.73 1.58 -0.92
C SER A 89 17.53 1.27 -1.80
N MET A 90 17.27 2.08 -2.83
CA MET A 90 16.16 1.88 -3.76
C MET A 90 16.25 0.56 -4.52
N ALA A 91 17.44 0.14 -4.95
CA ALA A 91 17.63 -1.13 -5.64
C ALA A 91 17.18 -2.34 -4.81
N LEU A 92 17.31 -2.27 -3.48
CA LEU A 92 16.84 -3.31 -2.56
C LEU A 92 15.35 -3.17 -2.23
N ARG A 93 14.85 -1.94 -2.16
CA ARG A 93 13.47 -1.63 -1.77
C ARG A 93 12.47 -1.89 -2.90
N PHE A 94 12.78 -1.55 -4.15
CA PHE A 94 11.83 -1.69 -5.26
C PHE A 94 11.31 -3.12 -5.45
N PRO A 95 12.13 -4.18 -5.41
CA PRO A 95 11.61 -5.55 -5.44
C PRO A 95 10.65 -5.81 -4.29
N ALA A 96 11.00 -5.42 -3.06
CA ALA A 96 10.14 -5.60 -1.88
C ALA A 96 8.78 -4.90 -2.00
N GLN A 97 8.75 -3.74 -2.66
CA GLN A 97 7.53 -2.95 -2.90
C GLN A 97 6.60 -3.55 -3.96
N VAL A 98 7.06 -4.50 -4.79
CA VAL A 98 6.24 -5.12 -5.87
C VAL A 98 6.11 -6.63 -5.76
N SER A 99 6.99 -7.32 -5.02
CA SER A 99 7.04 -8.79 -4.97
C SER A 99 5.70 -9.42 -4.60
N PHE A 100 4.98 -8.83 -3.65
CA PHE A 100 3.69 -9.39 -3.22
C PHE A 100 2.57 -9.17 -4.24
N TYR A 101 2.60 -8.03 -4.96
CA TYR A 101 1.66 -7.77 -6.05
C TYR A 101 1.89 -8.76 -7.21
N ILE A 102 3.15 -9.00 -7.57
CA ILE A 102 3.52 -9.97 -8.62
C ILE A 102 3.08 -11.38 -8.23
N LEU A 103 3.37 -11.80 -7.00
CA LEU A 103 2.96 -13.11 -6.49
C LEU A 103 1.43 -13.28 -6.55
N PHE A 104 0.67 -12.27 -6.12
CA PHE A 104 -0.78 -12.30 -6.16
C PHE A 104 -1.34 -12.32 -7.60
N SER A 105 -0.76 -11.53 -8.51
CA SER A 105 -1.16 -11.52 -9.93
C SER A 105 -0.81 -12.80 -10.70
N SER A 106 0.15 -13.60 -10.21
CA SER A 106 0.55 -14.86 -10.84
C SER A 106 -0.37 -16.04 -10.51
N GLN A 107 -1.37 -15.83 -9.65
CA GLN A 107 -2.34 -16.85 -9.22
C GLN A 107 -3.68 -16.75 -9.96
N PHE A 108 -3.79 -15.87 -10.95
CA PHE A 108 -4.94 -15.66 -11.84
C PHE A 108 -4.46 -15.59 -13.29
#